data_AF-A0A2A9CSN1-F1
#
_entry.id   AF-A0A2A9CSN1-F1
#
_cell.length_a   1.000
_cell.length_b   1.000
_cell.length_c   1.000
_cell.angle_alpha   90.00
_cell.angle_beta   90.00
_cell.angle_gamma   90.00
#
_symmetry.space_group_name_H-M   'P 1'
#
loop_
_entity.id
_entity.type
_entity.pdbx_description
1 polymer ?
#
loop_
_entity_poly.entity_id
_entity_poly.type
_entity_poly.pdbx_seq_one_letter_code
_entity_poly.pdbx_strand_id
1 'polypeptide(L)'
;MLEVDFSDVLRAAAEMGGKGAAVVDAIEPVLERSAVNIKQAMAEEFKKHRHFRRIAPDVSYDRIGHFTSTLGYEIGPTPTMDAGSLAGIAVEGGANGGGGKVKIDHIVDVEAPKTEAMIMAAMGFL
;
A
#
# COMPACT_ATOMS: atom_id res chain seq x y z
N MET A 1 1.95 3.50 -9.03
CA MET A 1 1.85 2.41 -8.05
C MET A 1 2.25 2.95 -6.69
N LEU A 2 1.66 2.50 -5.59
CA LEU A 2 2.11 2.92 -4.25
C LEU A 2 2.90 1.78 -3.61
N GLU A 3 4.13 2.10 -3.25
CA GLU A 3 5.02 1.21 -2.50
C GLU A 3 5.13 1.72 -1.07
N VAL A 4 5.03 0.82 -0.10
CA VAL A 4 5.22 1.17 1.31
C VAL A 4 6.29 0.25 1.89
N ASP A 5 7.45 0.84 2.24
CA ASP A 5 8.62 0.16 2.81
C ASP A 5 8.75 0.47 4.31
N PHE A 6 9.02 -0.55 5.11
CA PHE A 6 9.17 -0.49 6.57
C PHE A 6 10.48 -1.10 7.06
N SER A 7 11.46 -1.27 6.17
CA SER A 7 12.78 -1.83 6.50
C SER A 7 13.45 -1.09 7.66
N ASP A 8 13.25 0.23 7.79
CA ASP A 8 13.78 1.05 8.89
C ASP A 8 13.16 0.71 10.25
N VAL A 9 11.85 0.43 10.29
CA VAL A 9 11.14 0.03 11.52
C VAL A 9 11.61 -1.34 11.97
N LEU A 10 11.77 -2.27 11.04
CA LEU A 10 12.31 -3.61 11.31
C LEU A 10 13.76 -3.55 11.82
N ARG A 11 14.58 -2.68 11.24
CA ARG A 11 15.96 -2.47 11.69
C ARG A 11 16.00 -1.94 13.12
N ALA A 12 15.20 -0.93 13.45
CA ALA A 12 15.11 -0.39 14.80
C ALA A 12 14.66 -1.44 15.82
N ALA A 13 13.68 -2.28 15.46
CA ALA A 13 13.20 -3.34 16.35
C ALA A 13 14.21 -4.49 16.51
N ALA A 14 14.99 -4.81 15.47
CA ALA A 14 16.07 -5.78 15.54
C ALA A 14 17.21 -5.30 16.47
N GLU A 15 17.56 -4.01 16.39
CA GLU A 15 18.57 -3.36 17.23
C GLU A 15 18.16 -3.29 18.71
N MET A 16 16.86 -3.22 19.02
CA MET A 16 16.35 -3.09 20.39
C MET A 16 16.29 -4.38 21.23
N GLY A 17 16.60 -5.57 20.70
CA GLY A 17 16.67 -6.76 21.57
C GLY A 17 16.40 -8.14 20.96
N GLY A 18 16.68 -8.36 19.68
CA GLY A 18 16.92 -9.71 19.16
C GLY A 18 15.69 -10.59 18.93
N LYS A 19 14.53 -10.00 18.60
CA LYS A 19 13.33 -10.75 18.19
C LYS A 19 12.82 -10.34 16.81
N GLY A 20 13.72 -10.13 15.83
CA GLY A 20 13.34 -9.73 14.47
C GLY A 20 12.20 -10.57 13.88
N ALA A 21 12.23 -11.90 14.07
CA ALA A 21 11.15 -12.78 13.63
C ALA A 21 9.82 -12.54 14.38
N ALA A 22 9.82 -12.47 15.71
CA ALA A 22 8.57 -12.25 16.46
C ALA A 22 7.99 -10.83 16.24
N VAL A 23 8.84 -9.85 15.92
CA VAL A 23 8.42 -8.51 15.51
C VAL A 23 7.79 -8.55 14.12
N VAL A 24 8.41 -9.25 13.16
CA VAL A 24 7.83 -9.47 11.83
C VAL A 24 6.47 -10.16 11.95
N ASP A 25 6.37 -11.22 12.75
CA ASP A 25 5.12 -11.97 12.97
C ASP A 25 4.02 -11.08 13.59
N ALA A 26 4.39 -10.11 14.43
CA ALA A 26 3.44 -9.18 15.06
C ALA A 26 3.02 -8.04 14.12
N ILE A 27 3.92 -7.56 13.26
CA ILE A 27 3.70 -6.41 12.39
C ILE A 27 3.07 -6.80 11.05
N GLU A 28 3.37 -7.99 10.51
CA GLU A 28 2.86 -8.45 9.21
C GLU A 28 1.32 -8.41 9.09
N PRO A 29 0.53 -8.87 10.08
CA PRO A 29 -0.93 -8.75 10.03
C PRO A 29 -1.43 -7.30 10.00
N VAL A 30 -0.69 -6.38 10.65
CA VAL A 30 -1.01 -4.94 10.64
C VAL A 30 -0.76 -4.35 9.26
N LEU A 31 0.36 -4.72 8.63
CA LEU A 31 0.72 -4.25 7.30
C LEU A 31 -0.22 -4.80 6.23
N GLU A 32 -0.59 -6.08 6.31
CA GLU A 32 -1.59 -6.65 5.39
C GLU A 32 -2.92 -5.90 5.51
N ARG A 33 -3.36 -5.63 6.75
CA ARG A 33 -4.58 -4.85 6.99
C ARG A 33 -4.48 -3.43 6.41
N SER A 34 -3.35 -2.75 6.59
CA SER A 34 -3.09 -1.45 6.00
C SER A 34 -3.15 -1.51 4.47
N ALA A 35 -2.56 -2.53 3.84
CA ALA A 35 -2.59 -2.72 2.40
C ALA A 35 -4.02 -2.94 1.88
N VAL A 36 -4.82 -3.73 2.59
CA VAL A 36 -6.26 -3.93 2.28
C VAL A 36 -7.03 -2.60 2.37
N ASN A 37 -6.78 -1.79 3.40
CA ASN A 37 -7.44 -0.49 3.57
C ASN A 37 -7.07 0.48 2.42
N ILE A 38 -5.78 0.56 2.06
CA ILE A 38 -5.29 1.38 0.94
C ILE A 38 -5.91 0.91 -0.38
N LYS A 39 -5.95 -0.42 -0.63
CA LYS A 39 -6.60 -1.00 -1.81
C LYS A 39 -8.07 -0.58 -1.90
N GLN A 40 -8.81 -0.69 -0.80
CA GLN A 40 -10.24 -0.34 -0.79
C GLN A 40 -10.45 1.15 -1.07
N ALA A 41 -9.69 2.01 -0.40
CA ALA A 41 -9.75 3.46 -0.63
C ALA A 41 -9.38 3.82 -2.08
N MET A 42 -8.35 3.20 -2.64
CA MET A 42 -7.93 3.42 -4.02
C MET A 42 -9.00 2.96 -5.01
N ALA A 43 -9.58 1.77 -4.81
CA ALA A 43 -10.68 1.28 -5.64
C ALA A 43 -11.90 2.22 -5.59
N GLU A 44 -12.22 2.79 -4.43
CA GLU A 44 -13.29 3.78 -4.30
C GLU A 44 -13.00 5.08 -5.06
N GLU A 45 -11.77 5.58 -5.01
CA GLU A 45 -11.37 6.75 -5.82
C GLU A 45 -11.48 6.48 -7.32
N PHE A 46 -11.09 5.27 -7.76
CA PHE A 46 -11.31 4.85 -9.14
C PHE A 46 -12.80 4.78 -9.48
N LYS A 47 -13.67 4.21 -8.63
CA LYS A 47 -15.13 4.12 -8.86
C LYS A 47 -15.78 5.49 -9.06
N LYS A 48 -15.34 6.49 -8.30
CA LYS A 48 -15.84 7.88 -8.38
C LYS A 48 -15.37 8.58 -9.66
N HIS A 49 -14.29 8.10 -10.29
CA HIS A 49 -13.70 8.77 -11.45
C HIS A 49 -14.44 8.44 -12.76
N ARG A 50 -14.92 9.48 -13.46
CA ARG A 50 -15.71 9.36 -14.71
C ARG A 50 -15.05 8.48 -15.78
N HIS A 51 -13.73 8.62 -15.93
CA HIS A 51 -12.96 7.96 -16.99
C HIS A 51 -12.31 6.64 -16.56
N PHE A 52 -12.08 6.44 -15.26
CA PHE A 52 -11.26 5.33 -14.75
C PHE A 52 -12.00 4.37 -13.82
N ARG A 53 -13.32 4.51 -13.67
CA ARG A 53 -14.17 3.57 -12.91
C ARG A 53 -14.02 2.10 -13.29
N ARG A 54 -13.62 1.80 -14.52
CA ARG A 54 -13.39 0.42 -14.99
C ARG A 54 -12.13 -0.22 -14.41
N ILE A 55 -11.22 0.57 -13.85
CA ILE A 55 -9.97 0.12 -13.22
C ILE A 55 -10.20 -0.31 -11.76
N ALA A 56 -11.25 0.19 -11.10
CA ALA A 56 -11.56 -0.14 -9.72
C ALA A 56 -11.56 -1.64 -9.35
N PRO A 57 -12.16 -2.57 -10.15
CA PRO A 57 -12.10 -4.00 -9.85
C PRO A 57 -10.70 -4.60 -9.96
N ASP A 58 -9.79 -3.95 -10.70
CA ASP A 58 -8.44 -4.45 -10.98
C ASP A 58 -7.41 -3.97 -9.94
N VAL A 59 -7.82 -3.22 -8.92
CA VAL A 59 -6.92 -2.81 -7.82
C VAL A 59 -6.59 -4.04 -6.97
N SER A 60 -5.32 -4.45 -6.99
CA SER A 60 -4.76 -5.51 -6.16
C SER A 60 -3.86 -4.95 -5.06
N TYR A 61 -3.48 -5.85 -4.16
CA TYR A 61 -2.33 -5.66 -3.28
C TYR A 61 -1.52 -6.95 -3.36
N ASP A 62 -0.21 -6.82 -3.40
CA ASP A 62 0.71 -7.95 -3.50
C ASP A 62 1.84 -7.75 -2.48
N ARG A 63 2.20 -8.82 -1.77
CA ARG A 63 3.31 -8.77 -0.80
C ARG A 63 4.62 -8.68 -1.56
N ILE A 64 5.45 -7.71 -1.21
CA ILE A 64 6.79 -7.53 -1.76
C ILE A 64 7.84 -7.75 -0.68
N GLY A 65 8.96 -8.35 -1.07
CA GLY A 65 10.09 -8.62 -0.19
C GLY A 65 10.20 -10.06 0.34
N HIS A 66 11.42 -10.43 0.71
CA HIS A 66 11.74 -11.73 1.30
C HIS A 66 11.50 -11.71 2.81
N PHE A 67 10.97 -12.82 3.34
CA PHE A 67 10.56 -13.07 4.73
C PHE A 67 11.57 -12.62 5.81
N THR A 68 12.84 -12.41 5.44
CA THR A 68 13.96 -12.13 6.34
C THR A 68 14.58 -10.74 6.22
N SER A 69 14.24 -9.94 5.21
CA SER A 69 14.95 -8.66 4.97
C SER A 69 14.07 -7.48 4.58
N THR A 70 12.88 -7.72 4.04
CA THR A 70 12.00 -6.65 3.54
C THR A 70 10.56 -7.12 3.66
N LEU A 71 9.75 -6.37 4.39
CA LEU A 71 8.31 -6.60 4.55
C LEU A 71 7.59 -5.37 4.01
N GLY A 72 6.90 -5.53 2.90
CA GLY A 72 6.15 -4.46 2.26
C GLY A 72 4.99 -5.00 1.45
N TYR A 73 4.14 -4.08 1.04
CA TYR A 73 3.06 -4.36 0.10
C TYR A 73 3.09 -3.34 -1.01
N GLU A 74 2.89 -3.84 -2.21
CA GLU A 74 2.66 -3.06 -3.41
C GLU A 74 1.15 -2.95 -3.62
N ILE A 75 0.64 -1.73 -3.77
CA ILE A 75 -0.79 -1.50 -3.98
C ILE A 75 -1.00 -0.72 -5.28
N GLY A 76 -1.85 -1.27 -6.14
CA GLY A 76 -2.17 -0.64 -7.41
C GLY A 76 -3.07 -1.47 -8.32
N PRO A 77 -3.57 -0.86 -9.40
CA PRO A 77 -4.24 -1.58 -10.47
C PRO A 77 -3.31 -2.55 -11.19
N THR A 78 -3.68 -3.82 -11.28
CA THR A 78 -2.94 -4.85 -12.01
C THR A 78 -3.19 -4.71 -13.52
N PRO A 79 -2.16 -4.78 -14.38
CA PRO A 79 -2.33 -4.62 -15.83
C PRO A 79 -3.05 -5.79 -16.55
N THR A 80 -3.62 -6.75 -15.83
CA THR A 80 -4.03 -8.06 -16.37
C THR A 80 -5.44 -8.12 -16.97
N MET A 81 -6.21 -7.03 -16.97
CA MET A 81 -7.50 -6.94 -17.67
C MET A 81 -7.52 -5.73 -18.60
N ASP A 82 -8.32 -5.73 -19.67
CA ASP A 82 -8.38 -4.75 -20.79
C ASP A 82 -8.18 -3.25 -20.46
N ALA A 83 -8.40 -2.81 -19.21
CA ALA A 83 -8.17 -1.46 -18.71
C ALA A 83 -6.74 -1.17 -18.18
N GLY A 84 -5.89 -2.18 -18.06
CA GLY A 84 -4.54 -2.12 -17.51
C GLY A 84 -3.59 -1.20 -18.27
N SER A 85 -3.82 -0.99 -19.57
CA SER A 85 -3.08 -0.01 -20.38
C SER A 85 -3.28 1.45 -19.91
N LEU A 86 -4.36 1.73 -19.17
CA LEU A 86 -4.66 3.04 -18.60
C LEU A 86 -4.24 3.15 -17.13
N ALA A 87 -3.82 2.07 -16.48
CA ALA A 87 -3.38 2.05 -15.09
C ALA A 87 -2.21 3.01 -14.84
N GLY A 88 -1.20 2.97 -15.72
CA GLY A 88 -0.08 3.92 -15.71
C GLY A 88 -0.55 5.36 -15.92
N ILE A 89 -1.45 5.61 -16.89
CA ILE A 89 -1.98 6.96 -17.15
C ILE A 89 -2.83 7.49 -15.98
N ALA A 90 -3.59 6.62 -15.31
CA ALA A 90 -4.47 7.03 -14.23
C ALA A 90 -3.73 7.35 -12.94
N VAL A 91 -2.57 6.71 -12.72
CA VAL A 91 -1.71 6.94 -11.55
C VAL A 91 -0.61 7.97 -11.83
N GLU A 92 0.04 7.90 -12.99
CA GLU A 92 1.20 8.73 -13.34
C GLU A 92 0.84 9.93 -14.24
N GLY A 93 -0.31 9.90 -14.91
CA GLY A 93 -0.75 10.90 -15.90
C GLY A 93 -0.39 10.52 -17.34
N GLY A 94 -1.12 11.08 -18.30
CA GLY A 94 -0.78 10.94 -19.72
C GLY A 94 0.46 11.76 -20.09
N ALA A 95 1.21 11.33 -21.11
CA ALA A 95 2.50 11.91 -21.54
C ALA A 95 2.49 13.42 -21.87
N ASN A 96 1.31 14.03 -22.03
CA ASN A 96 1.14 15.48 -22.29
C ASN A 96 0.49 16.24 -21.11
N GLY A 97 0.46 15.68 -19.89
CA GLY A 97 -0.22 16.28 -18.74
C GLY A 97 -1.76 16.26 -18.81
N GLY A 98 -2.34 15.76 -19.91
CA GLY A 98 -3.77 15.51 -20.07
C GLY A 98 -4.12 14.04 -19.81
N GLY A 99 -5.24 13.78 -19.12
CA GLY A 99 -5.74 12.42 -18.90
C GLY A 99 -6.52 12.18 -17.62
N GLY A 100 -6.56 13.12 -16.66
CA GLY A 100 -7.33 12.97 -15.42
C GLY A 100 -6.68 12.01 -14.43
N LYS A 101 -5.60 12.43 -13.75
CA LYS A 101 -5.04 11.60 -12.67
C LYS A 101 -6.10 11.35 -11.59
N VAL A 102 -6.20 10.11 -11.13
CA VAL A 102 -6.92 9.82 -9.89
C VAL A 102 -6.01 10.25 -8.75
N LYS A 103 -6.49 11.15 -7.89
CA LYS A 103 -5.69 11.65 -6.75
C LYS A 103 -5.63 10.58 -5.67
N ILE A 104 -4.59 9.77 -5.67
CA ILE A 104 -4.42 8.66 -4.72
C ILE A 104 -3.42 8.94 -3.61
N ASP A 105 -2.61 10.01 -3.72
CA ASP A 105 -1.53 10.32 -2.77
C ASP A 105 -2.05 10.48 -1.32
N HIS A 106 -3.20 11.14 -1.17
CA HIS A 106 -3.84 11.38 0.13
C HIS A 106 -4.25 10.09 0.87
N ILE A 107 -4.35 8.96 0.18
CA ILE A 107 -4.77 7.69 0.78
C ILE A 107 -3.70 7.23 1.78
N VAL A 108 -2.41 7.41 1.44
CA VAL A 108 -1.30 7.06 2.33
C VAL A 108 -1.28 7.99 3.53
N ASP A 109 -1.47 9.29 3.33
CA ASP A 109 -1.49 10.29 4.42
C ASP A 109 -2.58 10.00 5.46
N VAL A 110 -3.72 9.45 5.02
CA VAL A 110 -4.84 9.07 5.90
C VAL A 110 -4.59 7.75 6.62
N GLU A 111 -3.91 6.81 5.97
CA GLU A 111 -3.71 5.46 6.53
C GLU A 111 -2.47 5.36 7.41
N ALA A 112 -1.38 6.04 7.06
CA ALA A 112 -0.11 6.05 7.79
C ALA A 112 -0.26 6.21 9.32
N PRO A 113 -0.98 7.22 9.86
CA PRO A 113 -1.11 7.38 11.32
C PRO A 113 -1.87 6.24 12.00
N LYS A 114 -2.80 5.57 11.28
CA LYS A 114 -3.51 4.40 11.82
C LYS A 114 -2.60 3.18 11.85
N THR A 115 -1.81 3.00 10.80
CA THR A 115 -0.83 1.92 10.69
C THR A 115 0.22 2.04 11.78
N GLU A 116 0.76 3.24 12.01
CA GLU A 116 1.68 3.53 13.12
C GLU A 116 1.06 3.19 14.48
N ALA A 117 -0.18 3.61 14.74
CA ALA A 117 -0.87 3.29 15.99
C ALA A 117 -1.08 1.78 16.18
N MET A 118 -1.45 1.07 15.11
CA MET A 118 -1.62 -0.39 15.13
C MET A 118 -0.29 -1.13 15.35
N ILE A 119 0.81 -0.64 14.77
CA ILE A 119 2.16 -1.17 15.00
C ILE A 119 2.56 -0.97 16.47
N MET A 120 2.35 0.22 17.03
CA MET A 120 2.64 0.50 18.44
C MET A 120 1.86 -0.43 19.38
N ALA A 121 0.57 -0.64 19.11
CA ALA A 121 -0.26 -1.58 19.87
C ALA A 121 0.22 -3.03 19.72
N ALA A 122 0.57 -3.48 18.50
CA ALA A 122 1.07 -4.82 18.24
C ALA A 122 2.42 -5.10 18.94
N MET A 123 3.25 -4.07 19.11
CA MET A 123 4.51 -4.14 19.85
C MET A 123 4.36 -3.95 21.37
N GLY A 124 3.16 -3.64 21.87
CA GLY A 124 2.89 -3.46 23.30
C GLY A 124 3.33 -2.12 23.88
N PHE A 125 3.44 -1.07 23.06
CA PHE A 125 3.74 0.30 23.52
C PHE A 125 2.49 1.09 23.94
N LEU A 126 1.29 0.56 23.67
CA LEU A 126 -0.04 1.09 24.01
C LEU A 126 -0.94 -0.06 24.48
#